data_AF-A0A2J0JI51-F1
#
_entry.id   AF-A0A2J0JI51-F1
#
_cell.length_a   1.000
_cell.length_b   1.000
_cell.length_c   1.000
_cell.angle_alpha   90.00
_cell.angle_beta   90.00
_cell.angle_gamma   90.00
#
_symmetry.space_group_name_H-M   'P 1'
#
loop_
_entity.id
_entity.type
_entity.pdbx_description
1 polymer ?
#
loop_
_entity_poly.entity_id
_entity_poly.type
_entity_poly.pdbx_seq_one_letter_code
_entity_poly.pdbx_strand_id
1 'polypeptide(L)'
;MIPMQFKVPQFLEIEDKIFGPFTFKEFAYLAGGAGICYILFKLLGIWLGAIPILAVAGISAALTFYRPNGKPFINMVEAGLKFAMQDKLYIWKRRKNTITNEQLRITNEGKPIINDEKRLSRSKLRDLAWSLDVLDLKK
;
A
#
# COMPACT_ATOMS: atom_id res chain seq x y z
N MET A 1 -38.24 -2.62 20.66
CA MET A 1 -37.45 -3.41 19.69
C MET A 1 -35.99 -3.12 19.96
N ILE A 2 -35.23 -4.06 20.51
CA ILE A 2 -33.81 -3.86 20.85
C ILE A 2 -33.01 -4.05 19.56
N PRO A 3 -32.23 -3.07 19.08
CA PRO A 3 -31.46 -3.21 17.87
C PRO A 3 -30.37 -4.28 18.07
N MET A 4 -30.38 -5.31 17.20
CA MET A 4 -29.28 -6.28 17.15
C MET A 4 -28.02 -5.56 16.68
N GLN A 5 -26.99 -5.56 17.52
CA GLN A 5 -25.68 -5.07 17.14
C GLN A 5 -24.95 -6.15 16.37
N PHE A 6 -24.93 -6.03 15.04
CA PHE A 6 -24.12 -6.89 14.18
C PHE A 6 -22.64 -6.57 14.42
N LYS A 7 -21.89 -7.55 14.93
CA LYS A 7 -20.44 -7.46 14.97
C LYS A 7 -19.91 -7.58 13.56
N VAL A 8 -19.28 -6.51 13.06
CA VAL A 8 -18.63 -6.54 11.75
C VAL A 8 -17.45 -7.53 11.83
N PRO A 9 -17.40 -8.56 10.97
CA PRO A 9 -16.27 -9.47 10.94
C PRO A 9 -15.01 -8.69 10.57
N GLN A 10 -14.00 -8.73 11.44
CA GLN A 10 -12.73 -8.00 11.26
C GLN A 10 -11.76 -8.70 10.31
N PHE A 11 -12.10 -9.88 9.79
CA PHE A 11 -11.22 -10.71 8.96
C PHE A 11 -11.52 -10.64 7.45
N LEU A 12 -12.26 -9.63 6.99
CA LEU A 12 -12.57 -9.50 5.55
C LEU A 12 -11.33 -9.23 4.67
N GLU A 13 -10.23 -8.80 5.29
CA GLU A 13 -8.99 -8.42 4.60
C GLU A 13 -7.96 -9.56 4.48
N ILE A 14 -8.18 -10.69 5.18
CA ILE A 14 -7.28 -11.85 5.11
C ILE A 14 -7.78 -12.77 4.02
N GLU A 15 -6.93 -13.08 3.04
CA GLU A 15 -7.26 -14.06 2.02
C GLU A 15 -7.54 -15.44 2.62
N ASP A 16 -8.58 -16.10 2.10
CA ASP A 16 -8.93 -17.45 2.50
C ASP A 16 -7.79 -18.42 2.16
N LYS A 17 -7.40 -19.19 3.17
CA LYS A 17 -6.42 -20.27 3.02
C LYS A 17 -7.12 -21.51 2.48
N ILE A 18 -7.19 -21.60 1.16
CA ILE A 18 -7.88 -22.69 0.45
C ILE A 18 -7.06 -23.99 0.50
N PHE A 19 -5.72 -23.89 0.50
CA PHE A 19 -4.81 -25.03 0.42
C PHE A 19 -3.97 -25.16 1.70
N GLY A 20 -4.60 -25.65 2.77
CA GLY A 20 -3.93 -25.85 4.06
C GLY A 20 -3.40 -24.54 4.64
N PRO A 21 -2.07 -24.35 4.76
CA PRO A 21 -1.52 -23.10 5.28
C PRO A 21 -1.48 -21.95 4.26
N PHE A 22 -1.73 -22.23 2.97
CA PHE A 22 -1.51 -21.31 1.86
C PHE A 22 -2.81 -20.68 1.33
N THR A 23 -2.73 -19.40 0.96
CA THR A 23 -3.76 -18.76 0.13
C THR A 23 -3.68 -19.26 -1.32
N PHE A 24 -4.71 -18.98 -2.12
CA PHE A 24 -4.70 -19.34 -3.54
C PHE A 24 -3.50 -18.76 -4.29
N LYS A 25 -3.11 -17.51 -3.98
CA LYS A 25 -1.97 -16.83 -4.62
C LYS A 25 -0.65 -17.48 -4.23
N GLU A 26 -0.47 -17.76 -2.95
CA GLU A 26 0.72 -18.45 -2.42
C GLU A 26 0.89 -19.83 -3.05
N PHE A 27 -0.19 -20.59 -3.15
CA PHE A 27 -0.19 -21.88 -3.86
C PHE A 27 0.17 -21.70 -5.35
N ALA A 28 -0.40 -20.70 -6.03
CA ALA A 28 -0.09 -20.42 -7.43
C ALA A 28 1.38 -20.06 -7.65
N TYR A 29 2.01 -19.31 -6.72
CA TYR A 29 3.44 -18.99 -6.81
C TYR A 29 4.32 -20.22 -6.65
N LEU A 30 3.99 -21.12 -5.72
CA LEU A 30 4.73 -22.37 -5.53
C LEU A 30 4.54 -23.33 -6.70
N ALA A 31 3.30 -23.55 -7.14
CA ALA A 31 2.99 -24.42 -8.26
C ALA A 31 3.61 -23.91 -9.57
N GLY A 32 3.47 -22.60 -9.86
CA GLY A 32 4.09 -21.96 -11.00
C GLY A 32 5.63 -22.01 -10.94
N GLY A 33 6.22 -21.72 -9.78
CA GLY A 33 7.66 -21.79 -9.57
C GLY A 33 8.21 -23.20 -9.77
N ALA A 34 7.54 -24.22 -9.21
CA ALA A 34 7.89 -25.63 -9.41
C ALA A 34 7.77 -26.05 -10.88
N GLY A 35 6.72 -25.60 -11.57
CA GLY A 35 6.54 -25.84 -13.01
C GLY A 35 7.68 -25.25 -13.84
N ILE A 36 8.07 -24.00 -13.58
CA ILE A 36 9.21 -23.35 -14.27
C ILE A 36 10.52 -24.08 -13.94
N CYS A 37 10.74 -24.47 -12.69
CA CYS A 37 11.92 -25.24 -12.29
C CYS A 37 12.01 -26.57 -13.03
N TYR A 38 10.88 -27.28 -13.19
CA TYR A 38 10.82 -28.52 -13.95
C TYR A 38 11.12 -28.31 -15.44
N ILE A 39 10.59 -27.25 -16.05
CA ILE A 39 10.90 -26.89 -17.44
C ILE A 39 12.39 -26.60 -17.59
N LEU A 40 12.98 -25.79 -16.71
CA LEU A 40 14.41 -25.48 -16.72
C LEU A 40 15.27 -26.73 -16.55
N PHE A 41 14.88 -27.63 -15.64
CA PHE A 41 15.55 -28.91 -15.45
C PHE A 41 15.50 -29.77 -16.72
N LYS A 42 14.34 -29.84 -17.39
CA LYS A 42 14.19 -30.58 -18.64
C LYS A 42 14.98 -29.98 -19.80
N LEU A 43 15.12 -28.66 -19.86
CA LEU A 43 15.72 -27.95 -20.99
C LEU A 43 17.25 -27.85 -20.86
N LEU A 44 17.77 -27.56 -19.66
CA LEU A 44 19.20 -27.33 -19.40
C LEU A 44 19.89 -28.53 -18.71
N GLY A 45 19.14 -29.48 -18.16
CA GLY A 45 19.69 -30.51 -17.27
C GLY A 45 20.17 -29.94 -15.93
N ILE A 46 20.66 -30.79 -15.04
CA ILE A 46 21.03 -30.37 -13.67
C ILE A 46 22.26 -29.44 -13.65
N TRP A 47 23.24 -29.66 -14.53
CA TRP A 47 24.54 -28.96 -14.47
C TRP A 47 24.45 -27.50 -14.91
N LEU A 48 23.81 -27.22 -16.05
CA LEU A 48 23.54 -25.84 -16.49
C LEU A 48 22.30 -25.25 -15.82
N GLY A 49 21.32 -26.09 -15.48
CA GLY A 49 20.06 -25.65 -14.90
C GLY A 49 20.12 -25.31 -13.42
N ALA A 50 21.11 -25.78 -12.66
CA ALA A 50 21.16 -25.59 -11.20
C ALA A 50 21.04 -24.12 -10.78
N ILE A 51 21.78 -23.22 -11.43
CA ILE A 51 21.77 -21.79 -11.11
C ILE A 51 20.39 -21.15 -11.37
N PRO A 52 19.82 -21.23 -12.59
CA PRO A 52 18.51 -20.63 -12.85
C PRO A 52 17.37 -21.32 -12.07
N ILE A 53 17.45 -22.64 -11.85
CA ILE A 53 16.48 -23.36 -11.02
C ILE A 53 16.52 -22.83 -9.58
N LEU A 54 17.70 -22.69 -8.99
CA LEU A 54 17.84 -22.17 -7.63
C LEU A 54 17.33 -20.73 -7.53
N ALA A 55 17.60 -19.90 -8.54
CA ALA A 55 17.09 -18.53 -8.58
C ALA A 55 15.56 -18.50 -8.62
N VAL A 56 14.92 -19.29 -9.50
CA VAL A 56 13.46 -19.36 -9.62
C VAL A 56 12.82 -19.94 -8.36
N ALA A 57 13.40 -21.01 -7.81
CA ALA A 57 12.94 -21.62 -6.57
C ALA A 57 13.03 -20.63 -5.40
N GLY A 58 14.14 -19.90 -5.29
CA GLY A 58 14.33 -18.86 -4.28
C GLY A 58 13.31 -17.73 -4.40
N ILE A 59 13.03 -17.25 -5.61
CA ILE A 59 12.03 -16.19 -5.85
C ILE A 59 10.61 -16.69 -5.52
N SER A 60 10.25 -17.90 -5.93
CA SER A 60 8.94 -18.49 -5.64
C SER A 60 8.73 -18.69 -4.13
N ALA A 61 9.75 -19.16 -3.42
CA ALA A 61 9.74 -19.27 -1.96
C ALA A 61 9.64 -17.89 -1.29
N ALA A 62 10.39 -16.89 -1.77
CA ALA A 62 10.31 -15.53 -1.25
C ALA A 62 8.91 -14.92 -1.46
N LEU A 63 8.29 -15.10 -2.63
CA LEU A 63 6.92 -14.64 -2.88
C LEU A 63 5.89 -15.24 -1.91
N THR A 64 6.15 -16.44 -1.41
CA THR A 64 5.22 -17.16 -0.53
C THR A 64 5.48 -16.89 0.95
N PHE A 65 6.74 -16.98 1.40
CA PHE A 65 7.10 -16.94 2.81
C PHE A 65 7.66 -15.61 3.29
N TYR A 66 8.25 -14.81 2.40
CA TYR A 66 8.87 -13.56 2.80
C TYR A 66 7.82 -12.45 2.89
N ARG A 67 7.79 -11.76 4.03
CA ARG A 67 6.80 -10.69 4.30
C ARG A 67 7.48 -9.44 4.87
N PRO A 68 8.14 -8.63 4.02
CA PRO A 68 8.82 -7.42 4.50
C PRO A 68 7.82 -6.44 5.10
N ASN A 69 8.10 -5.96 6.31
CA ASN A 69 7.24 -5.02 7.04
C ASN A 69 5.78 -5.49 7.20
N GLY A 70 5.57 -6.80 7.35
CA GLY A 70 4.24 -7.38 7.54
C GLY A 70 3.36 -7.38 6.28
N LYS A 71 3.90 -7.01 5.11
CA LYS A 71 3.19 -7.05 3.84
C LYS A 71 3.66 -8.22 2.97
N PRO A 72 2.78 -8.79 2.12
CA PRO A 72 3.17 -9.78 1.13
C PRO A 72 4.31 -9.26 0.24
N PHE A 73 5.33 -10.09 -0.03
CA PHE A 73 6.48 -9.70 -0.86
C PHE A 73 6.06 -9.25 -2.27
N ILE A 74 4.96 -9.80 -2.82
CA ILE A 74 4.42 -9.38 -4.11
C ILE A 74 4.17 -7.87 -4.19
N ASN A 75 3.75 -7.22 -3.10
CA ASN A 75 3.50 -5.78 -3.08
C ASN A 75 4.80 -4.98 -3.24
N MET A 76 5.90 -5.49 -2.67
CA MET A 76 7.22 -4.88 -2.82
C MET A 76 7.73 -5.04 -4.25
N VAL A 77 7.55 -6.24 -4.83
CA VAL A 77 7.91 -6.52 -6.23
C VAL A 77 7.11 -5.64 -7.18
N GLU A 78 5.79 -5.55 -7.00
CA GLU A 78 4.91 -4.69 -7.80
C GLU A 78 5.33 -3.22 -7.70
N ALA A 79 5.59 -2.71 -6.50
CA ALA A 79 6.06 -1.34 -6.31
C ALA A 79 7.42 -1.10 -6.99
N GLY A 80 8.34 -2.05 -6.91
CA GLY A 80 9.65 -1.99 -7.56
C GLY A 80 9.53 -1.99 -9.09
N LEU A 81 8.71 -2.88 -9.66
CA LEU A 81 8.44 -2.92 -11.10
C LEU A 81 7.76 -1.65 -11.58
N LYS A 82 6.75 -1.17 -10.85
CA LYS A 82 6.09 0.10 -11.14
C LYS A 82 7.07 1.26 -11.11
N PHE A 83 7.94 1.34 -10.11
CA PHE A 83 8.96 2.38 -10.03
C PHE A 83 9.97 2.33 -11.18
N ALA A 84 10.34 1.12 -11.63
CA ALA A 84 11.26 0.93 -12.74
C ALA A 84 10.62 1.32 -14.10
N MET A 85 9.34 1.00 -14.28
CA MET A 85 8.58 1.29 -15.51
C MET A 85 7.99 2.70 -15.55
N GLN A 86 7.85 3.38 -14.41
CA GLN A 86 7.24 4.70 -14.36
C GLN A 86 8.19 5.77 -14.91
N ASP A 87 7.65 6.61 -15.79
CA ASP A 87 8.36 7.79 -16.27
C ASP A 87 8.76 8.71 -15.11
N LYS A 88 10.05 9.01 -15.01
CA LYS A 88 10.63 9.87 -13.97
C LYS A 88 10.42 11.35 -14.25
N LEU A 89 9.39 11.70 -15.02
CA LEU A 89 9.10 13.08 -15.38
C LEU A 89 8.28 13.73 -14.26
N TYR A 90 8.99 14.31 -13.29
CA TYR A 90 8.40 15.08 -12.20
C TYR A 90 7.97 16.46 -12.70
N ILE A 91 6.86 16.53 -13.45
CA ILE A 91 6.21 17.81 -13.74
C ILE A 91 5.36 18.17 -12.55
N TRP A 92 5.57 19.37 -11.99
CA TRP A 92 4.63 19.96 -11.06
C TRP A 92 3.29 20.19 -11.76
N LYS A 93 2.35 19.25 -11.61
CA LYS A 93 0.95 19.44 -11.99
C LYS A 93 0.22 20.02 -10.80
N ARG A 94 -0.23 21.27 -10.92
CA ARG A 94 -1.19 21.87 -9.98
C ARG A 94 -2.43 20.97 -9.96
N ARG A 95 -2.59 20.16 -8.91
CA ARG A 95 -3.75 19.27 -8.76
C ARG A 95 -5.00 20.15 -8.74
N LYS A 96 -5.74 20.17 -9.84
CA LYS A 96 -7.16 20.53 -9.81
C LYS A 96 -7.82 19.35 -9.10
N ASN A 97 -8.03 19.48 -7.79
CA ASN A 97 -8.89 18.56 -7.06
C ASN A 97 -10.31 18.78 -7.61
N THR A 98 -10.66 18.05 -8.67
CA THR A 98 -12.06 17.78 -8.95
C THR A 98 -12.48 16.80 -7.88
N ILE A 99 -12.96 17.34 -6.77
CA ILE A 99 -13.54 16.53 -5.71
C ILE A 99 -14.81 15.93 -6.32
N THR A 100 -14.78 14.65 -6.67
CA THR A 100 -15.99 13.92 -7.07
C THR A 100 -16.91 13.86 -5.85
N ASN A 101 -18.18 14.22 -6.04
CA ASN A 101 -19.19 14.34 -4.98
C ASN A 101 -19.30 13.09 -4.06
N GLU A 102 -18.88 11.92 -4.52
CA GLU A 102 -18.85 10.69 -3.72
C GLU A 102 -17.83 10.72 -2.58
N GLN A 103 -16.66 11.36 -2.76
CA GLN A 103 -15.65 11.48 -1.69
C GLN A 103 -16.06 12.48 -0.59
N LEU A 104 -16.92 13.45 -0.94
CA LEU A 104 -17.52 14.37 0.04
C LEU A 104 -18.58 13.68 0.90
N ARG A 105 -19.36 12.75 0.33
CA ARG A 105 -20.38 12.01 1.07
C ARG A 105 -19.77 11.10 2.15
N ILE A 106 -18.75 10.32 1.80
CA ILE A 106 -18.08 9.42 2.76
C ILE A 106 -17.39 10.21 3.90
N THR A 107 -16.88 11.42 3.61
CA THR A 107 -16.23 12.26 4.63
C THR A 107 -17.23 12.93 5.58
N ASN A 108 -18.47 13.16 5.14
CA ASN A 108 -19.48 13.90 5.90
C ASN A 108 -20.31 13.02 6.84
N GLU A 109 -20.39 11.70 6.61
CA GLU A 109 -21.24 10.81 7.43
C GLU A 109 -20.55 10.32 8.73
N GLY A 110 -19.25 10.57 8.91
CA GLY A 110 -18.47 10.09 10.06
C GLY A 110 -17.84 11.16 10.95
N LYS A 111 -18.06 12.47 10.70
CA LYS A 111 -17.48 13.52 11.54
C LYS A 111 -18.51 14.04 12.54
N PRO A 112 -18.30 13.90 13.87
CA PRO A 112 -19.05 14.71 14.81
C PRO A 112 -18.80 16.18 14.46
N ILE A 113 -19.86 16.99 14.50
CA ILE A 113 -19.79 18.44 14.37
C ILE A 113 -18.97 18.95 15.55
N ILE A 114 -17.65 18.99 15.39
CA ILE A 114 -16.78 19.72 16.30
C ILE A 114 -17.04 21.18 15.93
N ASN A 115 -17.75 21.89 16.81
CA ASN A 115 -17.80 23.33 16.79
C ASN A 115 -16.36 23.84 16.78
N ASP A 116 -15.91 24.29 15.61
CA ASP A 116 -14.55 24.74 15.36
C ASP A 116 -14.39 26.16 15.95
N GLU A 117 -14.41 26.24 17.29
CA GLU A 117 -14.13 27.45 18.08
C GLU A 117 -12.65 27.89 18.01
N LYS A 118 -11.86 27.35 17.08
CA LYS A 118 -10.48 27.79 16.86
C LYS A 118 -10.21 28.28 15.44
N ARG A 119 -11.22 28.79 14.76
CA ARG A 119 -10.98 29.71 13.65
C ARG A 119 -10.30 30.97 14.19
N LEU A 120 -8.98 31.04 14.04
CA LEU A 120 -8.20 32.23 14.35
C LEU A 120 -8.82 33.41 13.61
N SER A 121 -9.42 34.32 14.35
CA SER A 121 -9.99 35.55 13.80
C SER A 121 -8.91 36.30 13.02
N ARG A 122 -9.31 36.96 11.93
CA ARG A 122 -8.42 37.77 11.08
C ARG A 122 -7.62 38.80 11.89
N SER A 123 -8.17 39.26 13.02
CA SER A 123 -7.45 40.11 13.97
C SER A 123 -6.27 39.38 14.62
N LYS A 124 -6.48 38.19 15.19
CA LYS A 124 -5.40 37.39 15.83
C LYS A 124 -4.29 37.01 14.85
N LEU A 125 -4.62 36.74 13.59
CA LEU A 125 -3.62 36.47 12.54
C LEU A 125 -2.78 37.71 12.23
N ARG A 126 -3.38 38.90 12.22
CA ARG A 126 -2.68 40.16 12.01
C ARG A 126 -1.80 40.54 13.21
N ASP A 127 -2.27 40.31 14.42
CA ASP A 127 -1.51 40.57 15.64
C ASP A 127 -0.29 39.64 15.72
N LEU A 128 -0.44 38.37 15.33
CA LEU A 128 0.66 37.41 15.29
C LEU A 128 1.69 37.78 14.22
N ALA A 129 1.24 38.16 13.02
CA ALA A 129 2.13 38.62 11.95
C ALA A 129 2.94 39.86 12.36
N TRP A 130 2.28 40.83 13.01
CA TRP A 130 2.95 42.03 13.50
C TRP A 130 3.95 41.72 14.62
N SER A 131 3.62 40.83 15.55
CA SER A 131 4.56 40.43 16.61
C SER A 131 5.81 39.74 16.06
N LEU A 132 5.66 38.97 14.98
CA LEU A 132 6.77 38.26 14.34
C LEU A 132 7.71 39.24 13.62
N ASP A 133 7.15 40.23 12.94
CA ASP A 133 7.88 41.27 12.21
C ASP A 133 8.67 42.19 13.17
N VAL A 134 8.07 42.57 14.29
CA VAL A 134 8.71 43.40 15.33
C VAL A 134 9.86 42.68 16.03
N LEU A 135 9.77 41.36 16.22
CA LEU A 135 10.85 40.56 16.80
C LEU A 135 12.02 40.37 15.84
N ASP A 136 11.77 40.34 14.53
CA ASP A 136 12.81 40.20 13.50
C ASP A 136 13.66 41.47 13.36
N LEU A 137 13.05 42.65 13.58
CA LEU A 137 13.73 43.95 13.56
C LEU A 137 14.66 44.20 14.77
N LYS A 138 14.66 43.32 15.78
CA LYS A 138 15.42 43.48 17.02
C LYS A 138 16.74 42.68 17.05
N LYS A 139 17.18 42.19 15.89
CA LYS A 139 18.44 41.44 15.67
C LYS A 139 19.32 42.16 14.66
#